data_AF-A0A524L8N8-F1
#
_entry.id   AF-A0A524L8N8-F1
#
_cell.length_a   1.000
_cell.length_b   1.000
_cell.length_c   1.000
_cell.angle_alpha   90.00
_cell.angle_beta   90.00
_cell.angle_gamma   90.00
#
_symmetry.space_group_name_H-M   'P 1'
#
loop_
_entity.id
_entity.type
_entity.pdbx_description
1 polymer ?
#
loop_
_entity_poly.entity_id
_entity_poly.type
_entity_poly.pdbx_seq_one_letter_code
_entity_poly.pdbx_strand_id
1 'polypeptide(L)'
;MVRKSKKGAYEHFCVLLYGQGQWSEADRQSVVAPILKIVKTYTPDPYPFFLKLNPVGESFQPGGCAICTPIHTLFQELKGQADGILYLGHHYIIPEDDLEDMASFVKMVLDNDLVKKMYILYIDGFGDIKKTELAQWDLETLKTHIETQTVTRSDFLTTLSDGRFNNRVIYEIVKW
;
A
#
# COMPACT_ATOMS: atom_id res chain seq x y z
N MET A 1 -24.51 -5.34 -26.89
CA MET A 1 -23.20 -5.72 -26.34
C MET A 1 -22.74 -4.64 -25.37
N VAL A 2 -22.92 -4.87 -24.06
CA VAL A 2 -22.32 -4.00 -23.04
C VAL A 2 -20.81 -4.26 -23.10
N ARG A 3 -20.02 -3.28 -23.51
CA ARG A 3 -18.56 -3.35 -23.37
C ARG A 3 -18.31 -3.52 -21.87
N LYS A 4 -17.88 -4.70 -21.43
CA LYS A 4 -17.25 -4.86 -20.11
C LYS A 4 -16.09 -3.86 -20.12
N SER A 5 -16.26 -2.73 -19.44
CA SER A 5 -15.14 -1.84 -19.12
C SER A 5 -14.08 -2.74 -18.49
N LYS A 6 -12.85 -2.72 -19.02
CA LYS A 6 -11.71 -3.38 -18.37
C LYS A 6 -11.40 -2.61 -17.07
N LYS A 7 -12.29 -2.70 -16.08
CA LYS A 7 -12.03 -2.35 -14.67
C LYS A 7 -10.99 -3.37 -14.20
N GLY A 8 -9.86 -2.91 -13.67
CA GLY A 8 -8.69 -3.75 -13.41
C GLY A 8 -7.42 -3.34 -14.16
N ALA A 9 -7.46 -2.27 -14.95
CA ALA A 9 -6.25 -1.66 -15.50
C ALA A 9 -5.99 -0.40 -14.70
N TYR A 10 -4.82 -0.33 -14.06
CA TYR A 10 -4.27 0.83 -13.34
C TYR A 10 -4.63 1.01 -11.86
N GLU A 11 -5.14 0.01 -11.15
CA GLU A 11 -5.26 0.11 -9.69
C GLU A 11 -3.92 -0.18 -9.02
N HIS A 12 -3.52 0.64 -8.05
CA HIS A 12 -2.24 0.52 -7.35
C HIS A 12 -2.45 0.54 -5.85
N PHE A 13 -1.67 -0.26 -5.16
CA PHE A 13 -1.66 -0.30 -3.71
C PHE A 13 -0.23 -0.23 -3.22
N CYS A 14 0.05 0.61 -2.23
CA CYS A 14 1.39 0.80 -1.71
C CYS A 14 1.36 0.89 -0.19
N VAL A 15 2.29 0.17 0.45
CA VAL A 15 2.46 0.19 1.91
C VAL A 15 3.92 0.39 2.25
N LEU A 16 4.22 1.32 3.15
CA LEU A 16 5.54 1.43 3.76
C LEU A 16 5.44 1.22 5.26
N LEU A 17 6.10 0.18 5.74
CA LEU A 17 6.35 -0.06 7.15
C LEU A 17 7.57 0.75 7.57
N TYR A 18 7.41 1.66 8.51
CA TYR A 18 8.47 2.55 8.93
C TYR A 18 9.06 2.08 10.25
N GLY A 19 10.36 1.78 10.25
CA GLY A 19 11.06 1.24 11.41
C GLY A 19 11.33 2.26 12.50
N GLN A 20 11.43 1.76 13.72
CA GLN A 20 12.02 2.45 14.86
C GLN A 20 13.53 2.20 14.85
N GLY A 21 14.30 3.16 14.33
CA GLY A 21 15.75 3.04 14.21
C GLY A 21 16.19 2.25 12.96
N GLN A 22 17.36 1.62 13.04
CA GLN A 22 17.89 0.75 11.99
C GLN A 22 17.56 -0.70 12.32
N TRP A 23 17.08 -1.47 11.34
CA TRP A 23 16.70 -2.87 11.54
C TRP A 23 17.80 -3.81 11.08
N SER A 24 18.13 -4.77 11.93
CA SER A 24 18.86 -5.97 11.52
C SER A 24 17.97 -6.87 10.65
N GLU A 25 18.57 -7.88 10.00
CA GLU A 25 17.78 -8.89 9.28
C GLU A 25 16.81 -9.63 10.21
N ALA A 26 17.21 -9.90 11.46
CA ALA A 26 16.34 -10.53 12.44
C ALA A 26 15.12 -9.65 12.79
N ASP A 27 15.33 -8.34 12.91
CA ASP A 27 14.25 -7.37 13.13
C ASP A 27 13.26 -7.37 11.97
N ARG A 28 13.76 -7.31 10.72
CA ARG A 28 12.93 -7.40 9.51
C ARG A 28 12.12 -8.69 9.48
N GLN A 29 12.75 -9.84 9.77
CA GLN A 29 12.05 -11.12 9.80
C GLN A 29 10.97 -11.18 10.87
N SER A 30 11.18 -10.55 12.03
CA SER A 30 10.16 -10.50 13.08
C SER A 30 8.90 -9.70 12.67
N VAL A 31 9.07 -8.70 11.80
CA VAL A 31 7.96 -7.92 11.22
C VAL A 31 7.28 -8.69 10.08
N VAL A 32 8.06 -9.35 9.22
CA VAL A 32 7.56 -10.01 7.99
C VAL A 32 6.97 -11.40 8.23
N ALA A 33 7.54 -12.19 9.15
CA ALA A 33 7.14 -13.58 9.36
C ALA A 33 5.65 -13.77 9.72
N PRO A 34 5.02 -12.93 10.56
CA PRO A 34 3.57 -13.01 10.82
C PRO A 34 2.73 -12.81 9.56
N ILE A 35 3.12 -11.86 8.69
CA ILE A 35 2.45 -11.58 7.41
C ILE A 35 2.55 -12.81 6.49
N LEU A 36 3.76 -13.36 6.34
CA LEU A 36 3.99 -14.55 5.49
C LEU A 36 3.25 -15.79 6.01
N LYS A 37 3.10 -15.93 7.33
CA LYS A 37 2.33 -17.03 7.92
C LYS A 37 0.87 -16.95 7.49
N ILE A 38 0.27 -15.76 7.54
CA ILE A 38 -1.09 -15.51 7.06
C ILE A 38 -1.21 -15.80 5.56
N VAL A 39 -0.30 -15.28 4.73
CA VAL A 39 -0.26 -15.55 3.29
C VAL A 39 -0.26 -17.05 2.99
N LYS A 40 0.53 -17.85 3.74
CA LYS A 40 0.60 -19.32 3.57
C LYS A 40 -0.67 -20.06 3.99
N THR A 41 -1.51 -19.47 4.85
CA THR A 41 -2.76 -20.10 5.30
C THR A 41 -3.92 -19.93 4.33
N TYR A 42 -3.81 -19.04 3.35
CA TYR A 42 -4.88 -18.81 2.38
C TYR A 42 -4.82 -19.79 1.20
N THR A 43 -5.98 -20.37 0.90
CA THR A 43 -6.26 -21.10 -0.34
C THR A 43 -6.55 -20.11 -1.49
N PRO A 44 -6.42 -20.51 -2.76
CA PRO A 44 -6.46 -19.60 -3.92
C PRO A 44 -7.75 -18.82 -4.18
N ASP A 45 -8.76 -18.88 -3.30
CA ASP A 45 -9.98 -18.09 -3.39
C ASP A 45 -10.64 -18.00 -2.00
N PRO A 46 -11.01 -16.82 -1.46
CA PRO A 46 -10.82 -15.46 -1.99
C PRO A 46 -9.36 -14.96 -1.90
N TYR A 47 -8.98 -14.03 -2.79
CA TYR A 47 -7.67 -13.34 -2.80
C TYR A 47 -7.62 -12.25 -1.72
N PRO A 48 -7.20 -12.56 -0.50
CA PRO A 48 -7.22 -11.64 0.62
C PRO A 48 -6.14 -10.57 0.43
N PHE A 49 -6.31 -9.45 1.13
CA PHE A 49 -5.40 -8.31 1.09
C PHE A 49 -3.92 -8.73 1.27
N PHE A 50 -3.64 -9.68 2.16
CA PHE A 50 -2.29 -10.15 2.48
C PHE A 50 -1.53 -10.76 1.29
N LEU A 51 -2.22 -11.46 0.38
CA LEU A 51 -1.58 -12.05 -0.81
C LEU A 51 -1.09 -10.99 -1.81
N LYS A 52 -1.55 -9.74 -1.65
CA LYS A 52 -1.21 -8.61 -2.52
C LYS A 52 0.04 -7.86 -2.03
N LEU A 53 0.54 -8.19 -0.84
CA LEU A 53 1.70 -7.58 -0.22
C LEU A 53 2.99 -8.26 -0.68
N ASN A 54 3.53 -7.84 -1.82
CA ASN A 54 4.86 -8.26 -2.24
C ASN A 54 5.91 -7.22 -1.80
N PRO A 55 6.87 -7.58 -0.93
CA PRO A 55 7.92 -6.65 -0.54
C PRO A 55 8.79 -6.34 -1.75
N VAL A 56 9.06 -5.05 -1.98
CA VAL A 56 9.98 -4.59 -3.02
C VAL A 56 11.34 -4.33 -2.41
N GLY A 57 12.39 -4.87 -3.03
CA GLY A 57 13.77 -4.59 -2.65
C GLY A 57 14.24 -3.23 -3.13
N GLU A 58 15.41 -2.78 -2.65
CA GLU A 58 15.99 -1.48 -3.03
C GLU A 58 16.30 -1.36 -4.53
N SER A 59 16.56 -2.48 -5.21
CA SER A 59 16.82 -2.56 -6.64
C SER A 59 15.55 -2.74 -7.49
N PHE A 60 14.35 -2.66 -6.89
CA PHE A 60 13.10 -2.82 -7.60
C PHE A 60 12.93 -1.71 -8.65
N GLN A 61 12.78 -2.12 -9.91
CA GLN A 61 12.33 -1.25 -10.99
C GLN A 61 10.93 -1.69 -11.42
N PRO A 62 9.90 -0.87 -11.18
CA PRO A 62 8.56 -1.24 -11.59
C PRO A 62 8.48 -1.38 -13.10
N GLY A 63 8.08 -2.57 -13.55
CA GLY A 63 8.08 -2.94 -14.96
C GLY A 63 7.05 -2.14 -15.76
N GLY A 64 7.50 -1.12 -16.50
CA GLY A 64 6.77 -0.48 -17.60
C GLY A 64 5.43 0.21 -17.27
N CYS A 65 4.96 0.14 -16.03
CA CYS A 65 3.77 0.87 -15.61
C CYS A 65 4.13 2.34 -15.37
N ALA A 66 3.41 3.23 -16.05
CA ALA A 66 3.64 4.67 -15.99
C ALA A 66 3.52 5.28 -14.57
N ILE A 67 2.82 4.60 -13.65
CA ILE A 67 2.47 5.17 -12.35
C ILE A 67 3.15 4.44 -11.20
N CYS A 68 3.47 3.15 -11.36
CA CYS A 68 4.26 2.42 -10.36
C CYS A 68 5.60 3.11 -10.07
N THR A 69 6.28 3.67 -11.07
CA THR A 69 7.57 4.36 -10.88
C THR A 69 7.40 5.63 -10.05
N PRO A 70 6.53 6.59 -10.41
CA PRO A 70 6.20 7.72 -9.54
C PRO A 70 5.76 7.33 -8.12
N ILE A 71 4.91 6.31 -7.95
CA ILE A 71 4.48 5.83 -6.62
C ILE A 71 5.68 5.31 -5.82
N HIS A 72 6.50 4.45 -6.44
CA HIS A 72 7.68 3.92 -5.79
C HIS A 72 8.62 5.04 -5.35
N THR A 73 8.91 6.00 -6.23
CA THR A 73 9.75 7.16 -5.91
C THR A 73 9.17 8.00 -4.77
N LEU A 74 7.85 8.26 -4.77
CA LEU A 74 7.17 8.98 -3.68
C LEU A 74 7.37 8.29 -2.33
N PHE A 75 7.22 6.97 -2.30
CA PHE A 75 7.39 6.20 -1.06
C PHE A 75 8.86 6.08 -0.62
N GLN A 76 9.81 6.08 -1.57
CA GLN A 76 11.23 6.21 -1.24
C GLN A 76 11.56 7.59 -0.65
N GLU A 77 10.95 8.68 -1.15
CA GLU A 77 11.08 10.01 -0.54
C GLU A 77 10.51 10.04 0.89
N LEU A 78 9.33 9.43 1.11
CA LEU A 78 8.72 9.33 2.44
C LEU A 78 9.57 8.50 3.42
N LYS A 79 10.20 7.42 2.94
CA LYS A 79 11.12 6.60 3.74
C LYS A 79 12.38 7.40 4.13
N GLY A 80 12.95 8.15 3.19
CA GLY A 80 14.20 8.86 3.37
C GLY A 80 15.34 7.89 3.73
N GLN A 81 16.15 8.25 4.74
CA GLN A 81 17.24 7.41 5.24
C GLN A 81 16.81 6.39 6.31
N ALA A 82 15.53 6.35 6.66
CA ALA A 82 15.06 5.46 7.70
C ALA A 82 14.92 4.03 7.19
N ASP A 83 15.01 3.09 8.13
CA ASP A 83 14.72 1.72 7.80
C ASP A 83 13.22 1.46 7.65
N GLY A 84 12.86 0.51 6.79
CA GLY A 84 11.48 0.19 6.49
C GLY A 84 11.35 -0.85 5.40
N ILE A 85 10.14 -1.41 5.29
CA ILE A 85 9.76 -2.39 4.27
C ILE A 85 8.68 -1.76 3.40
N LEU A 86 8.93 -1.72 2.09
CA LEU A 86 7.99 -1.23 1.10
C LEU A 86 7.30 -2.41 0.42
N TYR A 87 5.99 -2.33 0.25
CA TYR A 87 5.18 -3.25 -0.52
C TYR A 87 4.49 -2.49 -1.64
N LEU A 88 4.50 -3.06 -2.85
CA LEU A 88 3.84 -2.46 -4.01
C LEU A 88 3.00 -3.51 -4.74
N GLY A 89 1.72 -3.22 -4.89
CA GLY A 89 0.74 -3.99 -5.67
C GLY A 89 0.30 -3.23 -6.92
N HIS A 90 0.06 -3.97 -8.01
CA HIS A 90 -0.31 -3.43 -9.32
C HIS A 90 -1.45 -4.25 -9.95
N HIS A 91 -2.49 -3.57 -10.45
CA HIS A 91 -3.72 -4.13 -11.02
C HIS A 91 -4.62 -4.87 -10.02
N TYR A 92 -4.92 -4.23 -8.87
CA TYR A 92 -5.79 -4.84 -7.85
C TYR A 92 -6.86 -3.89 -7.32
N ILE A 93 -8.11 -4.34 -7.40
CA ILE A 93 -9.23 -3.72 -6.69
C ILE A 93 -9.20 -4.22 -5.24
N ILE A 94 -9.43 -3.30 -4.30
CA ILE A 94 -9.68 -3.61 -2.88
C ILE A 94 -11.20 -3.69 -2.71
N PRO A 95 -11.83 -4.88 -2.72
CA PRO A 95 -13.24 -5.02 -2.38
C PRO A 95 -13.50 -4.65 -0.91
N GLU A 96 -14.75 -4.43 -0.54
CA GLU A 96 -15.12 -4.13 0.86
C GLU A 96 -14.66 -5.22 1.83
N ASP A 97 -14.73 -6.50 1.42
CA ASP A 97 -14.26 -7.65 2.21
C ASP A 97 -12.76 -7.58 2.55
N ASP A 98 -11.95 -6.88 1.75
CA ASP A 98 -10.52 -6.69 2.03
C ASP A 98 -10.26 -5.64 3.12
N LEU A 99 -11.25 -4.81 3.48
CA LEU A 99 -11.06 -3.79 4.52
C LEU A 99 -10.88 -4.42 5.90
N GLU A 100 -11.51 -5.57 6.17
CA GLU A 100 -11.30 -6.34 7.39
C GLU A 100 -9.89 -6.94 7.46
N ASP A 101 -9.40 -7.46 6.34
CA ASP A 101 -8.03 -7.96 6.24
C ASP A 101 -7.02 -6.80 6.38
N MET A 102 -7.30 -5.64 5.78
CA MET A 102 -6.47 -4.44 5.94
C MET A 102 -6.43 -3.97 7.40
N ALA A 103 -7.57 -3.99 8.10
CA ALA A 103 -7.63 -3.67 9.51
C ALA A 103 -6.79 -4.65 10.34
N SER A 104 -6.87 -5.95 10.03
CA SER A 104 -6.08 -7.00 10.67
C SER A 104 -4.59 -6.83 10.41
N PHE A 105 -4.21 -6.45 9.18
CA PHE A 105 -2.85 -6.14 8.80
C PHE A 105 -2.30 -4.93 9.56
N VAL A 106 -3.04 -3.83 9.62
CA VAL A 106 -2.64 -2.62 10.36
C VAL A 106 -2.43 -2.92 11.84
N LYS A 107 -3.34 -3.69 12.46
CA LYS A 107 -3.19 -4.13 13.86
C LYS A 107 -1.90 -4.92 14.03
N MET A 108 -1.72 -5.99 13.25
CA MET A 108 -0.54 -6.85 13.31
C MET A 108 0.77 -6.08 13.17
N VAL A 109 0.85 -5.18 12.20
CA VAL A 109 2.05 -4.38 11.91
C VAL A 109 2.34 -3.39 13.04
N LEU A 110 1.33 -2.62 13.46
CA LEU A 110 1.54 -1.56 14.45
C LEU A 110 1.60 -2.10 15.89
N ASP A 111 1.15 -3.34 16.14
CA ASP A 111 1.40 -4.03 17.42
C ASP A 111 2.87 -4.47 17.56
N ASN A 112 3.63 -4.56 16.46
CA ASN A 112 5.06 -4.83 16.53
C ASN A 112 5.83 -3.60 17.07
N ASP A 113 6.66 -3.79 18.09
CA ASP A 113 7.41 -2.70 18.75
C ASP A 113 8.53 -2.11 17.91
N LEU A 114 8.95 -2.80 16.86
CA LEU A 114 9.95 -2.31 15.93
C LEU A 114 9.35 -1.34 14.90
N VAL A 115 8.03 -1.35 14.71
CA VAL A 115 7.35 -0.47 13.73
C VAL A 115 6.88 0.80 14.42
N LYS A 116 7.36 1.95 13.94
CA LYS A 116 7.01 3.27 14.46
C LYS A 116 5.69 3.79 13.88
N LYS A 117 5.53 3.63 12.57
CA LYS A 117 4.37 4.12 11.80
C LYS A 117 4.27 3.38 10.48
N MET A 118 3.18 3.62 9.77
CA MET A 118 2.88 2.96 8.51
C MET A 118 2.28 3.96 7.54
N TYR A 119 2.64 3.86 6.27
CA TYR A 119 1.97 4.60 5.19
C TYR A 119 1.16 3.62 4.36
N ILE A 120 -0.09 3.97 4.05
CA ILE A 120 -0.96 3.21 3.15
C ILE A 120 -1.49 4.14 2.07
N LEU A 121 -1.37 3.74 0.81
CA LEU A 121 -1.98 4.39 -0.34
C LEU A 121 -2.72 3.36 -1.18
N TYR A 122 -3.97 3.68 -1.51
CA TYR A 122 -4.71 3.03 -2.57
C TYR A 122 -5.03 4.03 -3.67
N ILE A 123 -4.79 3.63 -4.92
CA ILE A 123 -5.20 4.39 -6.09
C ILE A 123 -6.08 3.51 -6.99
N ASP A 124 -7.34 3.88 -7.08
CA ASP A 124 -8.33 3.41 -8.05
C ASP A 124 -8.61 4.48 -9.12
N GLY A 125 -9.12 4.07 -10.27
CA GLY A 125 -9.78 4.99 -11.21
C GLY A 125 -8.84 5.72 -12.17
N PHE A 126 -7.64 5.21 -12.41
CA PHE A 126 -6.88 5.60 -13.60
C PHE A 126 -7.52 5.09 -14.90
N GLY A 127 -8.48 4.16 -14.82
CA GLY A 127 -9.26 3.71 -15.97
C GLY A 127 -10.04 4.82 -16.69
N ASP A 128 -10.37 5.91 -15.98
CA ASP A 128 -11.06 7.08 -16.55
C ASP A 128 -10.08 8.11 -17.15
N ILE A 129 -8.79 8.03 -16.82
CA ILE A 129 -7.74 8.88 -17.37
C ILE A 129 -7.17 8.22 -18.64
N LYS A 130 -6.96 9.01 -19.69
CA LYS A 130 -6.42 8.46 -20.95
C LYS A 130 -5.04 7.87 -20.69
N LYS A 131 -4.79 6.67 -21.19
CA LYS A 131 -3.46 6.00 -21.08
C LYS A 131 -2.29 6.89 -21.50
N THR A 132 -2.50 7.73 -22.51
CA THR A 132 -1.50 8.67 -23.03
C THR A 132 -1.16 9.79 -22.04
N GLU A 133 -2.13 10.20 -21.22
CA GLU A 133 -1.95 11.19 -20.16
C GLU A 133 -1.20 10.57 -18.99
N LEU A 134 -1.60 9.36 -18.56
CA LEU A 134 -0.90 8.61 -17.51
C LEU A 134 0.56 8.31 -17.86
N ALA A 135 0.84 8.03 -19.13
CA ALA A 135 2.21 7.78 -19.61
C ALA A 135 3.16 8.98 -19.43
N GLN A 136 2.61 10.18 -19.20
CA GLN A 136 3.39 11.41 -19.01
C GLN A 136 3.51 11.80 -17.54
N TRP A 137 2.89 11.06 -16.62
CA TRP A 137 2.93 11.39 -15.20
C TRP A 137 4.31 11.12 -14.63
N ASP A 138 4.93 12.18 -14.14
CA ASP A 138 6.10 12.12 -13.28
C ASP A 138 5.68 12.18 -11.81
N LEU A 139 6.68 12.21 -10.92
CA LEU A 139 6.46 12.31 -9.48
C LEU A 139 5.67 13.56 -9.09
N GLU A 140 5.99 14.71 -9.68
CA GLU A 140 5.37 15.99 -9.32
C GLU A 140 3.92 16.03 -9.76
N THR A 141 3.61 15.52 -10.96
CA THR A 141 2.23 15.34 -11.43
C THR A 141 1.46 14.42 -10.50
N LEU A 142 2.04 13.27 -10.11
CA LEU A 142 1.41 12.35 -9.18
C LEU A 142 1.07 13.03 -7.84
N LYS A 143 1.99 13.82 -7.28
CA LYS A 143 1.80 14.55 -6.01
C LYS A 143 0.62 15.52 -6.05
N THR A 144 0.29 16.11 -7.21
CA THR A 144 -0.90 17.00 -7.32
C THR A 144 -2.23 16.25 -7.22
N HIS A 145 -2.22 14.93 -7.38
CA HIS A 145 -3.41 14.08 -7.34
C HIS A 145 -3.51 13.22 -6.08
N ILE A 146 -2.57 13.36 -5.15
CA ILE A 146 -2.52 12.61 -3.91
C ILE A 146 -2.62 13.58 -2.75
N GLU A 147 -3.52 13.28 -1.82
CA GLU A 147 -3.58 13.95 -0.53
C GLU A 147 -2.82 13.12 0.52
N THR A 148 -2.34 13.77 1.58
CA THR A 148 -1.73 13.07 2.71
C THR A 148 -2.49 13.42 3.98
N GLN A 149 -2.82 12.40 4.76
CA GLN A 149 -3.50 12.54 6.03
C GLN A 149 -2.74 11.78 7.11
N THR A 150 -2.41 12.44 8.22
CA THR A 150 -1.89 11.80 9.42
C THR A 150 -3.05 11.40 10.33
N VAL A 151 -3.06 10.14 10.78
CA VAL A 151 -4.10 9.56 11.63
C VAL A 151 -3.49 8.66 12.69
N THR A 152 -4.13 8.55 13.85
CA THR A 152 -3.75 7.49 14.80
C THR A 152 -4.22 6.14 14.29
N ARG A 153 -3.62 5.07 14.82
CA ARG A 153 -4.09 3.70 14.57
C ARG A 153 -5.59 3.54 14.83
N SER A 154 -6.09 4.08 15.93
CA SER A 154 -7.51 3.96 16.31
C SER A 154 -8.42 4.70 15.33
N ASP A 155 -8.02 5.89 14.89
CA ASP A 155 -8.79 6.67 13.91
C ASP A 155 -8.80 6.00 12.54
N PHE A 156 -7.68 5.40 12.13
CA PHE A 156 -7.60 4.66 10.87
C PHE A 156 -8.48 3.41 10.91
N LEU A 157 -8.45 2.64 11.99
CA LEU A 157 -9.33 1.46 12.15
C LEU A 157 -10.81 1.86 12.12
N THR A 158 -11.17 3.01 12.71
CA THR A 158 -12.53 3.56 12.63
C THR A 158 -12.87 3.99 11.20
N THR A 159 -11.91 4.58 10.49
CA THR A 159 -12.08 4.96 9.07
C THR A 159 -12.39 3.74 8.20
N LEU A 160 -11.71 2.60 8.45
CA LEU A 160 -12.00 1.35 7.76
C LEU A 160 -13.38 0.79 8.11
N SER A 161 -13.73 0.72 9.40
CA SER A 161 -15.03 0.17 9.83
C SER A 161 -16.23 0.97 9.33
N ASP A 162 -16.05 2.27 9.15
CA ASP A 162 -17.10 3.16 8.67
C ASP A 162 -17.20 3.20 7.12
N GLY A 163 -16.35 2.47 6.40
CA GLY A 163 -16.27 2.52 4.94
C GLY A 163 -15.80 3.88 4.40
N ARG A 164 -15.04 4.65 5.19
CA ARG A 164 -14.55 6.00 4.86
C ARG A 164 -13.12 6.02 4.31
N PHE A 165 -12.61 4.87 3.86
CA PHE A 165 -11.30 4.74 3.26
C PHE A 165 -11.29 5.39 1.87
N ASN A 166 -10.56 6.50 1.73
CA ASN A 166 -10.57 7.31 0.52
C ASN A 166 -9.48 6.89 -0.45
N ASN A 167 -9.84 6.91 -1.73
CA ASN A 167 -8.94 6.76 -2.85
C ASN A 167 -7.97 7.96 -2.94
N ARG A 168 -6.72 7.73 -3.36
CA ARG A 168 -5.68 8.76 -3.59
C ARG A 168 -5.31 9.56 -2.33
N VAL A 169 -5.52 8.97 -1.17
CA VAL A 169 -5.04 9.50 0.11
C VAL A 169 -3.93 8.60 0.64
N ILE A 170 -2.78 9.19 0.94
CA ILE A 170 -1.75 8.56 1.76
C ILE A 170 -2.17 8.73 3.22
N TYR A 171 -2.47 7.62 3.87
CA TYR A 171 -2.68 7.59 5.31
C TYR A 171 -1.33 7.33 5.99
N GLU A 172 -0.79 8.35 6.67
CA GLU A 172 0.29 8.19 7.65
C GLU A 172 -0.32 7.77 8.99
N ILE A 173 -0.25 6.48 9.28
CA ILE A 173 -0.83 5.86 10.47
C ILE A 173 0.23 5.80 11.56
N VAL A 174 0.09 6.64 12.59
CA VAL A 174 0.95 6.63 13.77
C VAL A 174 0.42 5.66 14.81
N LYS A 175 1.33 4.98 15.53
CA LYS A 175 0.99 3.95 16.51
C LYS A 175 0.20 4.52 17.72
N TRP A 176 0.46 5.76 18.10
CA TRP A 176 -0.07 6.45 19.30
C TRP A 176 -0.68 7.79 18.96
#